data_AF-A0A7Y5NBR0-F1
#
_entry.id   AF-A0A7Y5NBR0-F1
#
_cell.length_a   1.000
_cell.length_b   1.000
_cell.length_c   1.000
_cell.angle_alpha   90.00
_cell.angle_beta   90.00
_cell.angle_gamma   90.00
#
_symmetry.space_group_name_H-M   'P 1'
#
loop_
_entity.id
_entity.type
_entity.pdbx_description
1 polymer ?
#
loop_
_entity_poly.entity_id
_entity_poly.type
_entity_poly.pdbx_seq_one_letter_code
_entity_poly.pdbx_strand_id
1 'polypeptide(L)' 'MVTVKVVWRDTGKPVKGSRVAIGFDGFTRGVTDSEYTDEDGEAHFDAEPGTGEVYVDGSTKHRGRISGRIVVYI' A
#
# COMPACT_ATOMS: atom_id res chain seq x y z
N MET A 1 0.42 -12.29 3.07
CA MET A 1 0.04 -11.07 3.79
C MET A 1 1.06 -9.95 3.59
N VAL A 2 0.59 -8.84 3.03
CA VAL A 2 1.31 -7.57 2.90
C VAL A 2 0.55 -6.53 3.71
N THR A 3 1.27 -5.63 4.37
CA THR A 3 0.69 -4.49 5.08
C THR A 3 1.28 -3.20 4.54
N VAL A 4 0.42 -2.27 4.13
CA VAL A 4 0.83 -0.93 3.72
C VAL A 4 0.45 0.04 4.83
N LYS A 5 1.46 0.71 5.40
CA LYS A 5 1.26 1.79 6.37
C LYS A 5 1.41 3.14 5.69
N VAL A 6 0.37 3.97 5.76
CA VAL A 6 0.35 5.32 5.20
C VAL A 6 0.56 6.34 6.33
N VAL A 7 1.53 7.23 6.13
CA VAL A 7 1.94 8.21 7.13
C VAL A 7 2.03 9.60 6.50
N TRP A 8 1.52 10.62 7.18
CA TRP A 8 1.72 12.02 6.78
C TRP A 8 3.20 12.37 6.90
N ARG A 9 3.83 12.81 5.80
CA ARG A 9 5.26 13.17 5.81
C ARG A 9 5.58 14.26 6.83
N ASP A 10 4.73 15.27 6.93
CA ASP A 10 5.01 16.48 7.72
C ASP A 10 4.87 16.24 9.23
N THR A 11 3.98 15.34 9.63
CA THR A 11 3.65 15.12 11.06
C THR A 11 4.11 13.77 11.60
N GLY A 12 4.44 12.82 10.73
CA GLY A 12 4.72 11.43 11.10
C GLY A 12 3.49 10.67 11.62
N LYS A 13 2.29 11.26 11.56
CA LYS A 13 1.05 10.65 12.05
C LYS A 13 0.45 9.67 11.04
N PRO A 14 -0.21 8.60 11.51
CA PRO A 14 -0.90 7.66 10.63
C PRO A 14 -2.05 8.35 9.88
N VAL A 15 -2.31 7.89 8.66
CA VAL A 15 -3.41 8.38 7.83
C VAL A 15 -4.53 7.37 7.83
N LYS A 16 -5.68 7.71 8.43
CA LYS A 16 -6.89 6.87 8.43
C LYS A 16 -7.75 7.13 7.21
N GLY A 17 -8.32 6.07 6.63
CA GLY A 17 -9.31 6.14 5.56
C GLY A 17 -8.77 6.39 4.16
N SER A 18 -7.45 6.35 3.96
CA SER A 18 -6.87 6.43 2.61
C SER A 18 -7.11 5.12 1.86
N ARG A 19 -7.45 5.24 0.57
CA ARG A 19 -7.66 4.10 -0.32
C ARG A 19 -6.31 3.59 -0.81
N VAL A 20 -6.00 2.32 -0.56
CA VAL A 20 -4.74 1.68 -0.94
C VAL A 20 -5.03 0.53 -1.91
N ALA A 21 -4.20 0.41 -2.96
CA ALA A 21 -4.19 -0.75 -3.85
C ALA A 21 -2.76 -1.13 -4.21
N ILE A 22 -2.53 -2.41 -4.51
CA ILE A 22 -1.22 -2.92 -4.92
C ILE A 22 -1.31 -3.42 -6.37
N GLY A 23 -0.47 -2.88 -7.26
CA GLY A 23 -0.26 -3.44 -8.59
C GLY A 23 1.00 -4.29 -8.60
N PHE A 24 0.92 -5.55 -9.00
CA PHE A 24 2.10 -6.40 -9.14
C PHE A 24 2.57 -6.48 -10.60
N ASP A 25 3.89 -6.43 -10.80
CA ASP A 25 4.52 -6.64 -12.09
C ASP A 25 4.28 -8.08 -12.57
N GLY A 26 3.94 -8.23 -13.85
CA GLY A 26 3.73 -9.53 -14.50
C GLY A 26 2.33 -9.69 -15.08
N PHE A 27 2.23 -10.45 -16.17
CA PHE A 27 1.01 -10.56 -16.98
C PHE A 27 -0.20 -11.13 -16.22
N THR A 28 0.03 -11.88 -15.14
CA THR A 28 -1.01 -12.63 -14.42
C THR A 28 -1.39 -12.06 -13.05
N ARG A 29 -0.64 -11.10 -12.49
CA ARG A 29 -0.84 -10.67 -11.09
C ARG A 29 -1.72 -9.43 -10.91
N GLY A 30 -1.81 -8.55 -11.91
CA GLY A 30 -2.79 -7.46 -11.95
C GLY A 30 -2.71 -6.49 -10.76
N VAL A 31 -3.83 -5.80 -10.50
CA VAL A 31 -4.02 -4.89 -9.37
C VAL A 31 -5.00 -5.52 -8.39
N THR A 32 -4.67 -5.48 -7.10
CA THR A 32 -5.56 -5.96 -6.03
C THR A 32 -6.83 -5.11 -5.94
N ASP A 33 -7.85 -5.62 -5.24
CA ASP A 33 -8.91 -4.77 -4.72
C ASP A 33 -8.33 -3.66 -3.82
N SER A 34 -9.14 -2.63 -3.61
CA SER A 34 -8.75 -1.51 -2.75
C SER A 34 -9.12 -1.79 -1.30
N GLU A 35 -8.15 -1.59 -0.42
CA GLU A 35 -8.34 -1.60 1.03
C GLU A 35 -8.23 -0.18 1.59
N TYR A 36 -8.79 0.05 2.77
CA TYR A 36 -8.76 1.35 3.42
C TYR A 36 -7.92 1.29 4.68
N THR A 37 -7.12 2.33 4.90
CA THR A 37 -6.30 2.39 6.11
C THR A 37 -7.14 2.56 7.37
N ASP A 38 -6.77 1.83 8.42
CA ASP A 38 -7.40 1.90 9.73
C ASP A 38 -6.85 3.07 10.59
N GLU A 39 -7.12 3.05 11.90
CA GLU A 39 -6.69 4.09 12.85
C GLU A 39 -5.17 4.17 13.02
N ASP A 40 -4.47 3.06 12.77
CA ASP A 40 -3.01 2.96 12.79
C ASP A 40 -2.39 3.30 11.42
N GLY A 41 -3.23 3.65 10.45
CA GLY A 41 -2.85 3.98 9.09
C GLY A 41 -2.47 2.75 8.27
N GLU A 42 -2.96 1.56 8.63
CA GLU A 42 -2.57 0.30 8.02
C GLU A 42 -3.69 -0.26 7.14
N ALA A 43 -3.31 -0.74 5.95
CA ALA A 43 -4.16 -1.51 5.04
C ALA A 43 -3.53 -2.89 4.84
N HIS A 44 -4.32 -3.95 4.99
CA HIS A 44 -3.85 -5.33 4.96
C HIS A 44 -4.34 -6.06 3.72
N PHE A 45 -3.43 -6.72 3.03
CA PHE A 45 -3.72 -7.46 1.80
C PHE A 45 -3.31 -8.91 1.98
N ASP A 46 -4.21 -9.83 1.65
CA ASP A 46 -3.83 -11.24 1.50
C ASP A 46 -3.24 -11.49 0.11
N ALA A 47 -2.04 -10.95 -0.09
CA ALA A 47 -1.27 -11.13 -1.30
C ALA A 47 0.08 -11.79 -1.00
N GLU A 48 0.56 -12.55 -1.99
CA GLU A 48 1.93 -13.04 -2.00
C GLU A 48 2.91 -11.88 -2.27
N PRO A 49 4.13 -11.92 -1.72
CA PRO A 49 5.18 -10.97 -2.06
C PRO A 49 5.48 -10.91 -3.56
N GLY A 50 5.91 -9.74 -4.04
CA GLY A 50 6.27 -9.54 -5.44
C GLY A 50 6.91 -8.18 -5.70
N THR A 51 7.26 -7.89 -6.94
CA THR A 51 7.67 -6.54 -7.38
C THR A 51 6.46 -5.83 -7.96
N GLY A 52 6.32 -4.53 -7.74
CA GLY A 52 5.20 -3.77 -8.25
C GLY A 52 5.12 -2.34 -7.70
N GLU A 53 3.91 -1.80 -7.67
CA GLU A 53 3.58 -0.44 -7.24
C GLU A 53 2.52 -0.42 -6.15
N VAL A 54 2.62 0.55 -5.24
CA VAL A 54 1.57 0.86 -4.25
C VAL A 54 0.92 2.17 -4.64
N TYR A 55 -0.40 2.12 -4.78
CA TYR A 55 -1.24 3.28 -5.05
C TYR A 55 -1.93 3.72 -3.76
N VAL A 56 -1.86 5.00 -3.43
CA VAL A 56 -2.61 5.62 -2.34
C VAL A 56 -3.43 6.76 -2.93
N ASP A 57 -4.75 6.69 -2.75
CA ASP A 57 -5.72 7.65 -3.29
C ASP A 57 -5.54 7.88 -4.81
N GLY A 58 -5.22 6.80 -5.53
CA GLY A 58 -5.01 6.80 -6.99
C GLY A 58 -3.62 7.25 -7.45
N SER A 59 -2.73 7.65 -6.54
CA SER A 59 -1.36 8.08 -6.86
C SER A 59 -0.33 7.02 -6.48
N THR A 60 0.66 6.76 -7.35
CA THR A 60 1.79 5.87 -7.02
C THR A 60 2.65 6.49 -5.92
N LYS A 61 2.79 5.80 -4.79
CA LYS A 61 3.63 6.22 -3.63
C LYS A 61 4.84 5.33 -3.38
N HIS A 62 4.85 4.13 -3.95
CA HIS A 62 5.99 3.22 -3.87
C HIS A 62 6.09 2.40 -5.16
N ARG A 63 7.31 2.09 -5.58
CA ARG A 63 7.61 1.13 -6.64
C ARG A 63 8.81 0.29 -6.22
N GLY A 64 8.72 -1.03 -6.36
CA GLY A 64 9.79 -1.96 -5.99
C GLY A 64 9.25 -3.25 -5.39
N ARG A 65 10.04 -3.85 -4.51
CA ARG A 65 9.67 -5.10 -3.84
C ARG A 65 8.65 -4.86 -2.74
N ILE A 66 7.49 -5.49 -2.88
CA ILE A 66 6.36 -5.44 -1.96
C ILE A 66 6.35 -6.76 -1.18
N SER A 67 6.69 -6.68 0.10
CA SER A 67 6.75 -7.84 1.00
C SER A 67 6.66 -7.41 2.45
N GLY A 68 5.98 -8.18 3.29
CA GLY A 68 5.85 -7.87 4.72
C GLY A 68 5.15 -6.53 4.92
N ARG A 69 5.80 -5.57 5.58
CA ARG A 69 5.27 -4.23 5.82
C ARG A 69 6.00 -3.18 4.97
N ILE A 70 5.24 -2.43 4.19
CA ILE A 70 5.71 -1.27 3.41
C ILE A 70 5.19 -0.01 4.09
N VAL A 71 6.06 0.98 4.30
CA VAL A 71 5.67 2.30 4.81
C VAL A 71 5.76 3.30 3.68
N VAL A 72 4.66 4.02 3.43
CA VAL A 72 4.59 5.08 2.43
C VAL A 72 4.24 6.40 3.09
N TYR A 73 4.91 7.47 2.62
CA TYR A 73 4.71 8.82 3.11
C TYR A 73 3.95 9.63 2.08
N ILE A 74 2.80 10.18 2.49
CA ILE A 74 2.02 11.10 1.66
C ILE A 74 2.21 12.55 2.08
#